data_AF-A0A4Y9ZYB7-F1
#
_entry.id   AF-A0A4Y9ZYB7-F1
#
_cell.length_a   1.000
_cell.length_b   1.000
_cell.length_c   1.000
_cell.angle_alpha   90.00
_cell.angle_beta   90.00
_cell.angle_gamma   90.00
#
_symmetry.space_group_name_H-M   'P 1'
#
loop_
_entity.id
_entity.type
_entity.pdbx_description
1 polymer ?
#
loop_
_entity_poly.entity_id
_entity_poly.type
_entity_poly.pdbx_seq_one_letter_code
_entity_poly.pdbx_strand_id
1 'polypeptide(L)'
;QMNVGTLVSSLTSIAWVLNLRGDDVPFTPVFAAYLFIGLSSATLFISLDKVEPPIREYLGNLQIELREYNDIWTFLRRREWGEGKLIISPQTSYALSLMLTHFRYTVLPAHIDTLRGVKNEVEIQGQRRACVRDGACFVRFLAWLEEKMALGVEVSEWAAGWYLDEFRRKAKNYMSGAYESISAAGPNAALPHYTPMKEGCRLLDKETPYLNDSGGQYRDGTCDTTRTVHLGRPTPQMCEAYTRVLQGHIAIDSATFPQGTTGRQLDVLARKALWSDGLNYGHGTGHGVGSFLSVHEGTHSFSNEVSLVPGHVITNEPGFYMAGQWGIRIESMLVVRGANTKHQYNGDVWLGFERLTCVPIQTKMVQEFLLSKEERQWIIDHNRDCLTRLEPYLKDDKRALRWLKREAERPIGVQPALPGGMIVNWD
;
A
#
# COMPACT_ATOMS: atom_id res chain seq x y z
N GLN A 1 34.32 23.09 5.14
CA GLN A 1 34.89 21.87 4.53
C GLN A 1 33.92 21.36 3.48
N MET A 2 34.45 20.88 2.35
CA MET A 2 33.66 20.32 1.26
C MET A 2 33.06 18.96 1.67
N ASN A 3 31.85 18.67 1.20
CA ASN A 3 31.27 17.33 1.31
C ASN A 3 31.87 16.46 0.20
N VAL A 4 32.36 15.27 0.53
CA VAL A 4 33.14 14.41 -0.39
C VAL A 4 32.50 13.05 -0.67
N GLY A 5 31.35 12.79 -0.07
CA GLY A 5 30.55 11.60 -0.32
C GLY A 5 29.34 11.52 0.60
N THR A 6 28.50 10.53 0.36
CA THR A 6 27.34 10.21 1.19
C THR A 6 27.52 8.81 1.77
N LEU A 7 27.27 8.67 3.07
CA LEU A 7 27.13 7.37 3.71
C LEU A 7 25.63 7.06 3.85
N VAL A 8 25.20 5.98 3.21
CA VAL A 8 23.81 5.52 3.18
C VAL A 8 23.67 4.34 4.14
N SER A 9 22.79 4.48 5.13
CA SER A 9 22.43 3.42 6.09
C SER A 9 20.99 2.92 5.95
N SER A 10 20.21 3.51 5.05
CA SER A 10 18.84 3.08 4.76
C SER A 10 18.85 1.90 3.79
N LEU A 11 18.39 0.73 4.25
CA LEU A 11 18.43 -0.50 3.47
C LEU A 11 17.60 -0.40 2.19
N THR A 12 16.44 0.26 2.24
CA THR A 12 15.61 0.50 1.06
C THR A 12 16.29 1.40 0.03
N SER A 13 17.05 2.39 0.50
CA SER A 13 17.80 3.31 -0.38
C SER A 13 18.98 2.58 -1.03
N ILE A 14 19.68 1.71 -0.29
CA ILE A 14 20.75 0.87 -0.82
C ILE A 14 20.20 -0.10 -1.87
N ALA A 15 19.12 -0.81 -1.57
CA ALA A 15 18.45 -1.73 -2.47
C ALA A 15 17.99 -1.04 -3.77
N TRP A 16 17.42 0.17 -3.66
CA TRP A 16 17.00 0.96 -4.82
C TRP A 16 18.18 1.42 -5.68
N VAL A 17 19.20 2.06 -5.08
CA VAL A 17 20.37 2.57 -5.81
C VAL A 17 21.09 1.47 -6.59
N LEU A 18 21.18 0.28 -6.01
CA LEU A 18 21.92 -0.83 -6.61
C LEU A 18 21.06 -1.75 -7.48
N ASN A 19 19.74 -1.54 -7.55
CA ASN A 19 18.79 -2.50 -8.14
C ASN A 19 18.94 -3.93 -7.59
N LEU A 20 19.26 -4.04 -6.30
CA LEU A 20 19.36 -5.31 -5.59
C LEU A 20 18.21 -5.47 -4.61
N ARG A 21 17.88 -6.71 -4.27
CA ARG A 21 16.85 -7.08 -3.28
C ARG A 21 17.38 -8.21 -2.42
N GLY A 22 16.82 -8.35 -1.22
CA GLY A 22 17.15 -9.41 -0.27
C GLY A 22 15.94 -9.79 0.58
N ASP A 23 16.16 -10.59 1.60
CA ASP A 23 15.12 -11.13 2.49
C ASP A 23 15.50 -11.04 3.97
N ASP A 24 16.47 -10.19 4.32
CA ASP A 24 16.96 -10.01 5.70
C ASP A 24 15.90 -9.40 6.64
N VAL A 25 14.94 -8.66 6.07
CA VAL A 25 13.86 -8.00 6.81
C VAL A 25 12.53 -8.61 6.39
N PRO A 26 11.72 -9.14 7.33
CA PRO A 26 10.40 -9.65 7.01
C PRO A 26 9.56 -8.64 6.22
N PHE A 27 8.92 -9.11 5.16
CA PHE A 27 8.01 -8.37 4.28
C PHE A 27 8.60 -7.21 3.46
N THR A 28 9.84 -6.81 3.73
CA THR A 28 10.53 -5.74 3.00
C THR A 28 11.75 -6.32 2.29
N PRO A 29 11.79 -6.35 0.94
CA PRO A 29 12.80 -7.08 0.18
C PRO A 29 14.16 -6.37 0.15
N VAL A 30 14.81 -6.24 1.29
CA VAL A 30 16.08 -5.54 1.50
C VAL A 30 17.11 -6.45 2.17
N PHE A 31 18.37 -6.02 2.14
CA PHE A 31 19.50 -6.72 2.74
C PHE A 31 20.29 -5.76 3.63
N ALA A 32 20.81 -6.28 4.74
CA ALA A 32 21.62 -5.53 5.69
C ALA A 32 22.95 -5.12 5.05
N ALA A 33 23.13 -3.81 4.86
CA ALA A 33 24.33 -3.25 4.28
C ALA A 33 24.54 -1.79 4.66
N TYR A 34 25.76 -1.29 4.44
CA TYR A 34 26.04 0.14 4.31
C TYR A 34 26.59 0.42 2.92
N LEU A 35 26.28 1.60 2.37
CA LEU A 35 26.82 2.03 1.09
C LEU A 35 27.48 3.39 1.25
N PHE A 36 28.76 3.46 0.93
CA PHE A 36 29.45 4.72 0.72
C PHE A 36 29.43 5.07 -0.76
N ILE A 37 29.03 6.31 -1.09
CA ILE A 37 29.07 6.86 -2.44
C ILE A 37 29.94 8.12 -2.39
N GLY A 38 31.17 8.01 -2.86
CA GLY A 38 32.11 9.12 -3.02
C GLY A 38 31.94 9.85 -4.34
N LEU A 39 32.80 10.84 -4.60
CA LEU A 39 32.78 11.60 -5.86
C LEU A 39 33.20 10.78 -7.09
N SER A 40 34.04 9.75 -6.89
CA SER A 40 34.61 8.92 -7.96
C SER A 40 34.68 7.43 -7.61
N SER A 41 34.13 7.01 -6.47
CA SER A 41 34.15 5.63 -6.01
C SER A 41 32.90 5.30 -5.20
N ALA A 42 32.58 4.02 -5.10
CA ALA A 42 31.53 3.51 -4.24
C ALA A 42 31.99 2.22 -3.57
N THR A 43 31.59 2.02 -2.32
CA THR A 43 31.95 0.85 -1.51
C THR A 43 30.71 0.32 -0.81
N LEU A 44 30.34 -0.92 -1.08
CA LEU A 44 29.25 -1.64 -0.43
C LEU A 44 29.83 -2.53 0.69
N PHE A 45 29.35 -2.29 1.92
CA PHE A 45 29.66 -3.11 3.09
C PHE A 45 28.50 -4.07 3.32
N ILE A 46 28.72 -5.36 3.04
CA ILE A 46 27.71 -6.42 3.10
C ILE A 46 28.39 -7.72 3.56
N SER A 47 27.65 -8.65 4.16
CA SER A 47 28.19 -9.99 4.41
C SER A 47 28.51 -10.66 3.07
N LEU A 48 29.79 -10.96 2.81
CA LEU A 48 30.22 -11.39 1.46
C LEU A 48 29.71 -12.78 1.08
N ASP A 49 29.28 -13.58 2.05
CA ASP A 49 28.61 -14.87 1.87
C ASP A 49 27.25 -14.73 1.16
N LYS A 50 26.61 -13.55 1.25
CA LYS A 50 25.35 -13.23 0.54
C LYS A 50 25.57 -12.87 -0.93
N VAL A 51 26.81 -12.62 -1.36
CA VAL A 51 27.11 -12.09 -2.69
C VAL A 51 27.45 -13.23 -3.64
N GLU A 52 26.43 -13.76 -4.30
CA GLU A 52 26.58 -14.78 -5.34
C GLU A 52 27.37 -14.28 -6.57
N PRO A 53 27.99 -15.17 -7.37
CA PRO A 53 28.80 -14.78 -8.52
C PRO A 53 28.13 -13.80 -9.50
N PRO A 54 26.85 -13.95 -9.88
CA PRO A 54 26.18 -12.99 -10.77
C PRO A 54 26.05 -11.59 -10.15
N ILE A 55 25.83 -11.50 -8.83
CA ILE A 55 25.75 -10.23 -8.10
C ILE A 55 27.13 -9.58 -8.04
N ARG A 56 28.18 -10.38 -7.79
CA ARG A 56 29.57 -9.91 -7.77
C ARG A 56 30.00 -9.35 -9.13
N GLU A 57 29.65 -10.03 -10.22
CA GLU A 57 29.92 -9.56 -11.58
C GLU A 57 29.18 -8.25 -11.87
N TYR A 58 27.88 -8.18 -11.56
CA TYR A 58 27.09 -6.97 -11.72
C TYR A 58 27.66 -5.77 -10.95
N LEU A 59 28.00 -5.94 -9.67
CA LEU A 59 28.60 -4.88 -8.86
C LEU A 59 30.01 -4.49 -9.35
N GLY A 60 30.79 -5.47 -9.83
CA GLY A 60 32.10 -5.23 -10.44
C GLY A 60 32.01 -4.40 -11.72
N ASN A 61 31.01 -4.64 -12.57
CA ASN A 61 30.74 -3.84 -13.77
C ASN A 61 30.34 -2.40 -13.42
N LEU A 62 29.71 -2.18 -12.26
CA LEU A 62 29.42 -0.85 -11.71
C LEU A 62 30.61 -0.22 -10.97
N GLN A 63 31.76 -0.90 -10.92
CA GLN A 63 32.97 -0.47 -10.20
C GLN A 63 32.73 -0.24 -8.70
N ILE A 64 31.83 -1.03 -8.10
CA ILE A 64 31.54 -0.98 -6.66
C ILE A 64 32.50 -1.91 -5.93
N GLU A 65 33.27 -1.34 -5.00
CA GLU A 65 34.12 -2.11 -4.11
C GLU A 65 33.26 -2.86 -3.08
N LEU A 66 33.53 -4.16 -2.92
CA LEU A 66 32.86 -4.99 -1.93
C LEU A 66 33.75 -5.16 -0.69
N ARG A 67 33.18 -4.94 0.49
CA ARG A 67 33.83 -5.19 1.78
C ARG A 67 32.89 -5.92 2.73
N GLU A 68 33.45 -6.56 3.76
CA GLU A 68 32.63 -7.21 4.78
C GLU A 68 31.78 -6.17 5.53
N TYR A 69 30.61 -6.58 6.00
CA TYR A 69 29.65 -5.68 6.66
C TYR A 69 30.29 -4.86 7.80
N ASN A 70 31.16 -5.50 8.59
CA ASN A 70 31.82 -4.86 9.75
C ASN A 70 33.03 -3.97 9.37
N ASP A 71 33.51 -4.02 8.13
CA ASP A 71 34.62 -3.18 7.68
C ASP A 71 34.25 -1.69 7.64
N ILE A 72 32.95 -1.37 7.70
CA ILE A 72 32.47 0.01 7.83
C ILE A 72 33.14 0.72 9.01
N TRP A 73 33.34 0.05 10.14
CA TRP A 73 33.95 0.68 11.32
C TRP A 73 35.41 1.04 11.09
N THR A 74 36.14 0.17 10.39
CA THR A 74 37.54 0.41 10.02
C THR A 74 37.63 1.53 9.01
N PHE A 75 36.79 1.49 7.97
CA PHE A 75 36.67 2.54 6.95
C PHE A 75 36.41 3.91 7.59
N LEU A 76 35.45 3.96 8.53
CA LEU A 76 35.07 5.18 9.24
C LEU A 76 36.21 5.71 10.15
N ARG A 77 36.86 4.81 10.89
CA ARG A 77 37.95 5.16 11.81
C ARG A 77 39.19 5.68 11.08
N ARG A 78 39.55 5.03 9.97
CA ARG A 78 40.75 5.33 9.17
C ARG A 78 40.57 6.48 8.20
N ARG A 79 39.35 7.00 8.04
CA ARG A 79 39.03 8.07 7.07
C ARG A 79 39.39 7.70 5.64
N GLU A 80 39.04 6.48 5.24
CA GLU A 80 39.40 5.98 3.90
C GLU A 80 38.70 6.74 2.77
N TRP A 81 37.67 7.55 3.07
CA TRP A 81 37.07 8.50 2.12
C TRP A 81 37.93 9.76 1.87
N GLY A 82 38.99 9.98 2.64
CA GLY A 82 39.90 11.12 2.52
C GLY A 82 39.51 12.35 3.34
N GLU A 83 40.05 13.51 2.93
CA GLU A 83 39.80 14.80 3.57
C GLU A 83 38.43 15.36 3.19
N GLY A 84 37.69 15.91 4.16
CA GLY A 84 36.35 16.47 3.97
C GLY A 84 35.29 15.78 4.82
N LYS A 85 34.02 16.17 4.58
CA LYS A 85 32.86 15.69 5.34
C LYS A 85 32.03 14.68 4.55
N LEU A 86 31.45 13.71 5.25
CA LEU A 86 30.41 12.84 4.69
C LEU A 86 29.03 13.45 4.90
N ILE A 87 28.14 13.25 3.94
CA ILE A 87 26.72 13.50 4.11
C ILE A 87 26.09 12.26 4.76
N ILE A 88 25.30 12.48 5.80
CA ILE A 88 24.46 11.45 6.44
C ILE A 88 23.02 11.97 6.55
N SER A 89 22.05 11.06 6.62
CA SER A 89 20.65 11.41 6.83
C SER A 89 20.31 11.58 8.33
N PRO A 90 19.21 12.28 8.68
CA PRO A 90 18.74 12.37 10.07
C PRO A 90 18.46 11.02 10.74
N GLN A 91 18.17 9.98 9.94
CA GLN A 91 17.87 8.62 10.40
C GLN A 91 19.14 7.77 10.60
N THR A 92 20.32 8.31 10.28
CA THR A 92 21.59 7.60 10.48
C THR A 92 21.80 7.33 11.97
N SER A 93 22.22 6.10 12.31
CA SER A 93 22.35 5.68 13.70
C SER A 93 23.35 6.54 14.48
N TYR A 94 23.09 6.72 15.78
CA TYR A 94 23.97 7.49 16.65
C TYR A 94 25.40 6.90 16.73
N ALA A 95 25.53 5.58 16.61
CA ALA A 95 26.85 4.92 16.59
C ALA A 95 27.70 5.35 15.39
N LEU A 96 27.11 5.48 14.20
CA LEU A 96 27.82 5.95 13.00
C LEU A 96 28.21 7.42 13.12
N SER A 97 27.32 8.27 13.64
CA SER A 97 27.62 9.69 13.83
C SER A 97 28.71 9.92 14.88
N LEU A 98 28.74 9.13 15.96
CA LEU A 98 29.83 9.13 16.93
C LEU A 98 31.17 8.72 16.30
N MET A 99 31.18 7.67 15.47
CA MET A 99 32.41 7.21 14.80
C MET A 99 32.98 8.25 13.83
N LEU A 100 32.09 8.96 13.12
CA LEU A 100 32.49 10.06 12.25
C LEU A 100 33.02 11.27 13.03
N THR A 101 32.57 11.47 14.28
CA THR A 101 32.76 12.70 15.07
C THR A 101 32.09 13.92 14.43
N HIS A 102 31.57 14.84 15.25
CA HIS A 102 30.75 15.97 14.78
C HIS A 102 31.44 16.90 13.75
N PHE A 103 32.76 16.79 13.59
CA PHE A 103 33.53 17.55 12.61
C PHE A 103 33.56 16.92 11.21
N ARG A 104 33.23 15.63 11.04
CA ARG A 104 33.43 14.90 9.77
C ARG A 104 32.14 14.57 9.01
N TYR A 105 31.00 15.09 9.47
CA TYR A 105 29.76 14.92 8.73
C TYR A 105 28.92 16.19 8.65
N THR A 106 28.01 16.18 7.69
CA THR A 106 26.93 17.15 7.53
C THR A 106 25.62 16.35 7.47
N VAL A 107 24.65 16.71 8.31
CA VAL A 107 23.31 16.11 8.24
C VAL A 107 22.50 16.85 7.18
N LEU A 108 22.03 16.15 6.15
CA LEU A 108 21.15 16.69 5.12
C LEU A 108 19.96 15.75 4.92
N PRO A 109 18.83 16.25 4.37
CA PRO A 109 17.73 15.38 3.95
C PRO A 109 18.22 14.21 3.07
N ALA A 110 17.61 13.04 3.24
CA ALA A 110 17.98 11.85 2.49
C ALA A 110 17.60 12.00 1.00
N HIS A 111 18.52 12.50 0.18
CA HIS A 111 18.25 12.80 -1.24
C HIS A 111 17.79 11.57 -2.03
N ILE A 112 18.38 10.40 -1.76
CA ILE A 112 17.96 9.13 -2.38
C ILE A 112 16.49 8.82 -2.08
N ASP A 113 16.00 9.17 -0.89
CA ASP A 113 14.59 8.96 -0.53
C ASP A 113 13.66 9.85 -1.35
N THR A 114 14.07 11.10 -1.63
CA THR A 114 13.33 11.98 -2.54
C THR A 114 13.32 11.44 -3.96
N LEU A 115 14.45 10.88 -4.45
CA LEU A 115 14.53 10.31 -5.80
C LEU A 115 13.63 9.08 -5.95
N ARG A 116 13.73 8.10 -5.05
CA ARG A 116 12.88 6.89 -5.10
C ARG A 116 11.41 7.15 -4.79
N GLY A 117 11.10 8.26 -4.10
CA GLY A 117 9.73 8.70 -3.86
C GLY A 117 8.96 8.96 -5.16
N VAL A 118 9.66 9.41 -6.21
CA VAL A 118 9.11 9.73 -7.54
C VAL A 118 9.36 8.57 -8.50
N LYS A 119 8.32 7.77 -8.78
CA LYS A 119 8.43 6.60 -9.66
C LYS A 119 8.49 7.05 -11.12
N ASN A 120 9.37 6.43 -11.89
CA ASN A 120 9.36 6.56 -13.35
C ASN A 120 8.22 5.72 -13.97
N GLU A 121 7.98 5.89 -15.27
CA GLU A 121 6.86 5.20 -15.93
C GLU A 121 7.02 3.67 -15.93
N VAL A 122 8.24 3.12 -15.98
CA VAL A 122 8.45 1.66 -15.92
C VAL A 122 8.04 1.11 -14.55
N GLU A 123 8.43 1.79 -13.47
CA GLU A 123 8.04 1.45 -12.10
C GLU A 123 6.52 1.53 -11.91
N ILE A 124 5.87 2.59 -12.42
CA ILE A 124 4.41 2.76 -12.33
C ILE A 124 3.67 1.66 -13.11
N GLN A 125 4.16 1.31 -14.30
CA GLN A 125 3.57 0.23 -15.10
C GLN A 125 3.73 -1.13 -14.41
N GLY A 126 4.87 -1.37 -13.75
CA GLY A 126 5.07 -2.53 -12.88
C GLY A 126 4.04 -2.57 -11.75
N GLN A 127 3.91 -1.47 -11.03
CA GLN A 127 2.97 -1.32 -9.93
C GLN A 127 1.53 -1.57 -10.38
N ARG A 128 1.12 -1.05 -11.54
CA ARG A 128 -0.21 -1.28 -12.13
C ARG A 128 -0.45 -2.77 -12.42
N ARG A 129 0.54 -3.49 -12.97
CA ARG A 129 0.44 -4.94 -13.23
C ARG A 129 0.42 -5.76 -11.94
N ALA A 130 1.18 -5.36 -10.92
CA ALA A 130 1.13 -5.96 -9.59
C ALA A 130 -0.27 -5.82 -8.98
N CYS A 131 -0.82 -4.60 -8.92
CA CYS A 131 -2.14 -4.34 -8.35
C CYS A 131 -3.29 -5.05 -9.09
N VAL A 132 -3.20 -5.23 -10.41
CA VAL A 132 -4.21 -6.01 -11.17
C VAL A 132 -4.14 -7.50 -10.83
N ARG A 133 -2.94 -8.09 -10.71
CA ARG A 133 -2.79 -9.49 -10.29
C ARG A 133 -3.23 -9.71 -8.84
N ASP A 134 -2.85 -8.80 -7.95
CA ASP A 134 -3.29 -8.84 -6.56
C ASP A 134 -4.80 -8.71 -6.46
N GLY A 135 -5.39 -7.85 -7.29
CA GLY A 135 -6.82 -7.69 -7.42
C GLY A 135 -7.56 -8.98 -7.81
N ALA A 136 -7.00 -9.74 -8.75
CA ALA A 136 -7.55 -11.06 -9.10
C ALA A 136 -7.45 -12.06 -7.93
N CYS A 137 -6.39 -12.00 -7.12
CA CYS A 137 -6.26 -12.81 -5.90
C CYS A 137 -7.33 -12.45 -4.87
N PHE A 138 -7.54 -11.15 -4.64
CA PHE A 138 -8.60 -10.64 -3.77
C PHE A 138 -9.99 -11.10 -4.20
N VAL A 139 -10.28 -11.04 -5.50
CA VAL A 139 -11.56 -11.51 -6.05
C VAL A 139 -11.75 -13.01 -5.87
N ARG A 140 -10.72 -13.83 -6.13
CA ARG A 140 -10.78 -15.28 -5.86
C ARG A 140 -11.03 -15.59 -4.39
N PHE A 141 -10.36 -14.84 -3.51
CA PHE A 141 -10.54 -14.92 -2.08
C PHE A 141 -11.96 -14.56 -1.64
N LEU A 142 -12.49 -13.41 -2.04
CA LEU A 142 -13.83 -12.99 -1.63
C LEU A 142 -14.92 -13.93 -2.17
N ALA A 143 -14.75 -14.43 -3.39
CA ALA A 143 -15.63 -15.44 -3.96
C ALA A 143 -15.58 -16.77 -3.19
N TRP A 144 -14.38 -17.22 -2.80
CA TRP A 144 -14.19 -18.39 -1.94
C TRP A 144 -14.81 -18.18 -0.56
N LEU A 145 -14.56 -17.03 0.07
CA LEU A 145 -15.03 -16.73 1.42
C LEU A 145 -16.56 -16.73 1.47
N GLU A 146 -17.20 -16.07 0.52
CA GLU A 146 -18.65 -16.02 0.44
C GLU A 146 -19.27 -17.41 0.21
N GLU A 147 -18.69 -18.22 -0.68
CA GLU A 147 -19.12 -19.61 -0.90
C GLU A 147 -19.02 -20.45 0.37
N LYS A 148 -17.89 -20.36 1.09
CA LYS A 148 -17.69 -21.13 2.34
C LYS A 148 -18.67 -20.71 3.43
N MET A 149 -18.87 -19.40 3.60
CA MET A 149 -19.84 -18.88 4.56
C MET A 149 -21.29 -19.23 4.18
N ALA A 150 -21.61 -19.30 2.88
CA ALA A 150 -22.92 -19.76 2.41
C ALA A 150 -23.17 -21.24 2.73
N LEU A 151 -22.14 -22.08 2.61
CA LEU A 151 -22.17 -23.50 2.96
C LEU A 151 -22.12 -23.79 4.47
N GLY A 152 -22.05 -22.76 5.32
CA GLY A 152 -21.97 -22.93 6.78
C GLY A 152 -20.61 -23.43 7.27
N VAL A 153 -19.56 -23.32 6.46
CA VAL A 153 -18.19 -23.66 6.88
C VAL A 153 -17.69 -22.59 7.84
N GLU A 154 -17.19 -23.03 8.99
CA GLU A 154 -16.53 -22.13 9.95
C GLU A 154 -15.17 -21.70 9.40
N VAL A 155 -14.99 -20.40 9.23
CA VAL A 155 -13.74 -19.79 8.79
C VAL A 155 -13.29 -18.85 9.90
N SER A 156 -12.06 -19.02 10.38
CA SER A 156 -11.47 -18.09 11.34
C SER A 156 -10.84 -16.87 10.68
N GLU A 157 -10.62 -15.81 11.44
CA GLU A 157 -9.87 -14.62 11.02
C GLU A 157 -8.51 -14.98 10.42
N TRP A 158 -7.74 -15.84 11.10
CA TRP A 158 -6.46 -16.31 10.60
C TRP A 158 -6.61 -17.11 9.30
N ALA A 159 -7.58 -18.03 9.24
CA ALA A 159 -7.80 -18.84 8.05
C ALA A 159 -8.15 -17.98 6.83
N ALA A 160 -9.00 -16.96 7.00
CA ALA A 160 -9.36 -16.05 5.92
C ALA A 160 -8.14 -15.28 5.37
N GLY A 161 -7.31 -14.72 6.25
CA GLY A 161 -6.07 -14.05 5.86
C GLY A 161 -5.10 -15.01 5.15
N TRP A 162 -4.93 -16.21 5.69
CA TRP A 162 -4.07 -17.25 5.12
C TRP A 162 -4.53 -17.68 3.71
N TYR A 163 -5.83 -17.85 3.49
CA TYR A 163 -6.35 -18.24 2.16
C TYR A 163 -6.12 -17.16 1.10
N LEU A 164 -6.20 -15.87 1.46
CA LEU A 164 -5.83 -14.79 0.54
C LEU A 164 -4.34 -14.87 0.17
N ASP A 165 -3.47 -15.09 1.15
CA ASP A 165 -2.04 -15.27 0.89
C ASP A 165 -1.74 -16.50 0.03
N GLU A 166 -2.50 -17.58 0.17
CA GLU A 166 -2.40 -18.76 -0.70
C GLU A 166 -2.83 -18.50 -2.15
N PHE A 167 -3.79 -17.59 -2.38
CA PHE A 167 -4.09 -17.13 -3.74
C PHE A 167 -2.92 -16.30 -4.29
N ARG A 168 -2.34 -15.40 -3.49
CA ARG A 168 -1.18 -14.59 -3.90
C ARG A 168 0.06 -15.42 -4.20
N ARG A 169 0.36 -16.45 -3.40
CA ARG A 169 1.49 -17.38 -3.62
C ARG A 169 1.47 -18.06 -4.99
N LYS A 170 0.28 -18.21 -5.58
CA LYS A 170 0.10 -18.80 -6.92
C LYS A 170 0.19 -17.77 -8.04
N ALA A 171 0.18 -16.48 -7.71
CA ALA A 171 0.23 -15.42 -8.69
C ALA A 171 1.64 -15.25 -9.27
N LYS A 172 1.71 -14.96 -10.57
CA LYS A 172 2.97 -14.70 -11.28
C LYS A 172 3.72 -13.54 -10.63
N ASN A 173 5.03 -13.72 -10.43
CA ASN A 173 5.98 -12.77 -9.82
C ASN A 173 5.78 -12.50 -8.32
N TYR A 174 4.87 -13.20 -7.63
CA TYR A 174 4.76 -13.07 -6.18
C TYR A 174 6.07 -13.48 -5.49
N MET A 175 6.46 -12.75 -4.46
CA MET A 175 7.68 -12.96 -3.68
C MET A 175 7.36 -13.23 -2.21
N SER A 176 6.53 -12.38 -1.59
CA SER A 176 6.14 -12.49 -0.17
C SER A 176 4.91 -11.62 0.12
N GLY A 177 4.41 -11.64 1.36
CA GLY A 177 3.54 -10.57 1.85
C GLY A 177 4.30 -9.23 1.93
N ALA A 178 3.59 -8.11 1.89
CA ALA A 178 4.14 -6.77 2.07
C ALA A 178 4.15 -6.31 3.54
N TYR A 179 3.33 -6.95 4.39
CA TYR A 179 3.23 -6.80 5.84
C TYR A 179 2.40 -7.97 6.40
N GLU A 180 2.24 -8.05 7.71
CA GLU A 180 1.32 -9.03 8.31
C GLU A 180 -0.13 -8.70 7.94
N SER A 181 -0.83 -9.66 7.34
CA SER A 181 -2.23 -9.50 6.95
C SER A 181 -3.13 -9.24 8.17
N ILE A 182 -3.81 -8.10 8.16
CA ILE A 182 -4.92 -7.80 9.07
C ILE A 182 -6.15 -8.47 8.48
N SER A 183 -6.69 -9.45 9.19
CA SER A 183 -7.92 -10.15 8.82
C SER A 183 -8.79 -10.21 10.06
N ALA A 184 -9.83 -9.37 10.09
CA ALA A 184 -10.52 -9.04 11.33
C ALA A 184 -12.04 -8.97 11.14
N ALA A 185 -12.78 -9.49 12.11
CA ALA A 185 -14.24 -9.37 12.17
C ALA A 185 -14.70 -8.88 13.55
N GLY A 186 -15.87 -8.26 13.58
CA GLY A 186 -16.46 -7.75 14.82
C GLY A 186 -15.47 -6.86 15.59
N PRO A 187 -15.34 -7.01 16.92
CA PRO A 187 -14.54 -6.11 17.76
C PRO A 187 -13.07 -5.99 17.33
N ASN A 188 -12.50 -7.04 16.74
CA ASN A 188 -11.12 -7.03 16.27
C ASN A 188 -10.92 -6.07 15.08
N ALA A 189 -11.94 -5.90 14.23
CA ALA A 189 -11.88 -4.94 13.13
C ALA A 189 -11.86 -3.48 13.61
N ALA A 190 -12.25 -3.21 14.86
CA ALA A 190 -12.12 -1.89 15.49
C ALA A 190 -10.68 -1.55 15.94
N LEU A 191 -9.73 -2.47 15.77
CA LEU A 191 -8.32 -2.28 16.10
C LEU A 191 -7.53 -2.10 14.80
N PRO A 192 -7.01 -0.89 14.49
CA PRO A 192 -6.38 -0.61 13.20
C PRO A 192 -5.15 -1.47 12.87
N HIS A 193 -4.49 -2.04 13.88
CA HIS A 193 -3.25 -2.83 13.75
C HIS A 193 -3.40 -4.26 14.29
N TYR A 194 -4.59 -4.85 14.16
CA TYR A 194 -4.84 -6.21 14.63
C TYR A 194 -4.29 -7.28 13.67
N THR A 195 -3.47 -8.21 14.19
CA THR A 195 -3.06 -9.42 13.47
C THR A 195 -3.64 -10.66 14.15
N PRO A 196 -4.41 -11.52 13.44
CA PRO A 196 -4.94 -12.74 14.04
C PRO A 196 -3.86 -13.80 14.24
N MET A 197 -3.88 -14.44 15.41
CA MET A 197 -3.05 -15.63 15.68
C MET A 197 -3.70 -16.89 15.11
N LYS A 198 -2.88 -17.90 14.79
CA LYS A 198 -3.38 -19.20 14.27
C LYS A 198 -4.32 -19.90 15.25
N GLU A 199 -4.06 -19.77 16.54
CA GLU A 199 -4.82 -20.39 17.61
C GLU A 199 -5.63 -19.33 18.35
N GLY A 200 -6.89 -19.63 18.69
CA GLY A 200 -7.73 -18.75 19.52
C GLY A 200 -8.27 -17.49 18.85
N CYS A 201 -8.06 -17.28 17.54
CA CYS A 201 -8.68 -16.17 16.81
C CYS A 201 -10.19 -16.38 16.60
N ARG A 202 -10.91 -15.29 16.35
CA ARG A 202 -12.37 -15.32 16.21
C ARG A 202 -12.78 -16.08 14.94
N LEU A 203 -13.95 -16.72 14.99
CA LEU A 203 -14.65 -17.16 13.79
C LEU A 203 -15.34 -15.97 13.12
N LEU A 204 -15.34 -15.96 11.79
CA LEU A 204 -16.12 -15.00 11.02
C LEU A 204 -17.61 -15.25 11.22
N ASP A 205 -18.38 -14.17 11.31
CA ASP A 205 -19.83 -14.21 11.42
C ASP A 205 -20.50 -13.46 10.24
N LYS A 206 -21.83 -13.51 10.21
CA LYS A 206 -22.65 -12.83 9.19
C LYS A 206 -23.27 -11.53 9.72
N GLU A 207 -22.95 -11.14 10.94
CA GLU A 207 -23.58 -10.03 11.68
C GLU A 207 -22.72 -8.76 11.67
N THR A 208 -21.40 -8.93 11.54
CA THR A 208 -20.43 -7.84 11.58
C THR A 208 -19.67 -7.70 10.25
N PRO A 209 -19.14 -6.50 9.95
CA PRO A 209 -18.21 -6.32 8.85
C PRO A 209 -16.94 -7.16 9.03
N TYR A 210 -16.47 -7.75 7.95
CA TYR A 210 -15.16 -8.37 7.83
C TYR A 210 -14.22 -7.42 7.09
N LEU A 211 -13.12 -7.06 7.74
CA LEU A 211 -12.07 -6.19 7.21
C LEU A 211 -10.84 -7.05 6.89
N ASN A 212 -10.37 -6.97 5.65
CA ASN A 212 -9.08 -7.51 5.26
C ASN A 212 -8.21 -6.38 4.73
N ASP A 213 -7.08 -6.15 5.39
CA ASP A 213 -6.01 -5.27 4.95
C ASP A 213 -4.74 -6.11 4.79
N SER A 214 -4.31 -6.25 3.54
CA SER A 214 -3.16 -7.07 3.22
C SER A 214 -2.60 -6.71 1.84
N GLY A 215 -1.31 -7.01 1.66
CA GLY A 215 -0.56 -6.64 0.47
C GLY A 215 0.46 -7.71 0.07
N GLY A 216 0.80 -7.75 -1.22
CA GLY A 216 1.82 -8.65 -1.77
C GLY A 216 3.04 -7.90 -2.29
N GLN A 217 4.22 -8.46 -2.07
CA GLN A 217 5.43 -8.10 -2.79
C GLN A 217 5.48 -8.91 -4.09
N TYR A 218 5.56 -8.20 -5.21
CA TYR A 218 5.78 -8.77 -6.53
C TYR A 218 7.10 -8.24 -7.08
N ARG A 219 7.78 -9.01 -7.94
CA ARG A 219 9.04 -8.56 -8.56
C ARG A 219 8.95 -7.20 -9.27
N ASP A 220 7.75 -6.80 -9.65
CA ASP A 220 7.45 -5.56 -10.36
C ASP A 220 6.58 -4.56 -9.56
N GLY A 221 6.32 -4.77 -8.26
CA GLY A 221 5.62 -3.78 -7.42
C GLY A 221 5.25 -4.26 -6.03
N THR A 222 4.88 -3.33 -5.15
CA THR A 222 4.44 -3.61 -3.76
C THR A 222 2.99 -3.21 -3.59
N CYS A 223 2.08 -4.15 -3.32
CA CYS A 223 0.65 -3.84 -3.19
C CYS A 223 0.27 -3.57 -1.73
N ASP A 224 -0.71 -2.68 -1.56
CA ASP A 224 -1.36 -2.37 -0.29
C ASP A 224 -2.86 -2.16 -0.57
N THR A 225 -3.72 -2.90 0.12
CA THR A 225 -5.17 -2.89 -0.15
C THR A 225 -5.96 -3.41 1.04
N THR A 226 -6.76 -2.51 1.59
CA THR A 226 -7.88 -2.83 2.48
C THR A 226 -9.23 -2.89 1.76
N ARG A 227 -10.01 -3.96 2.02
CA ARG A 227 -11.45 -4.01 1.76
C ARG A 227 -12.21 -4.44 3.01
N THR A 228 -13.30 -3.72 3.30
CA THR A 228 -14.31 -4.16 4.24
C THR A 228 -15.55 -4.64 3.49
N VAL A 229 -16.04 -5.84 3.84
CA VAL A 229 -17.22 -6.49 3.26
C VAL A 229 -18.15 -6.99 4.36
N HIS A 230 -19.43 -7.16 4.04
CA HIS A 230 -20.41 -7.77 4.93
C HIS A 230 -20.96 -9.06 4.31
N LEU A 231 -20.93 -10.16 5.07
CA LEU A 231 -21.26 -11.50 4.59
C LEU A 231 -22.74 -11.88 4.84
N GLY A 232 -23.45 -11.17 5.72
CA GLY A 232 -24.91 -11.24 5.88
C GLY A 232 -25.61 -9.94 5.50
N ARG A 233 -26.49 -9.46 6.39
CA ARG A 233 -27.25 -8.21 6.25
C ARG A 233 -26.73 -7.15 7.25
N PRO A 234 -26.16 -6.03 6.77
CA PRO A 234 -25.59 -5.00 7.64
C PRO A 234 -26.67 -4.17 8.34
N THR A 235 -26.33 -3.60 9.50
CA THR A 235 -27.20 -2.67 10.23
C THR A 235 -27.18 -1.27 9.59
N PRO A 236 -28.19 -0.41 9.84
CA PRO A 236 -28.18 0.97 9.36
C PRO A 236 -26.92 1.74 9.77
N GLN A 237 -26.46 1.56 11.01
CA GLN A 237 -25.27 2.22 11.56
C GLN A 237 -23.98 1.78 10.85
N MET A 238 -23.83 0.49 10.55
CA MET A 238 -22.70 -0.01 9.76
C MET A 238 -22.72 0.58 8.35
N CYS A 239 -23.91 0.69 7.75
CA CYS A 239 -24.05 1.24 6.40
C CYS A 239 -23.73 2.73 6.35
N GLU A 240 -24.19 3.50 7.34
CA GLU A 240 -23.89 4.93 7.47
C GLU A 240 -22.37 5.15 7.59
N ALA A 241 -21.70 4.48 8.54
CA ALA A 241 -20.26 4.58 8.71
C ALA A 241 -19.48 4.14 7.45
N TYR A 242 -19.88 3.04 6.80
CA TYR A 242 -19.28 2.59 5.55
C TYR A 242 -19.39 3.64 4.46
N THR A 243 -20.56 4.26 4.35
CA THR A 243 -20.83 5.28 3.33
C THR A 243 -20.00 6.54 3.60
N ARG A 244 -19.84 6.97 4.86
CA ARG A 244 -18.98 8.11 5.19
C ARG A 244 -17.51 7.86 4.89
N VAL A 245 -17.02 6.66 5.20
CA VAL A 245 -15.65 6.24 4.83
C VAL A 245 -15.49 6.26 3.30
N LEU A 246 -16.47 5.71 2.56
CA LEU A 246 -16.48 5.71 1.10
C LEU A 246 -16.49 7.13 0.52
N GLN A 247 -17.28 8.07 1.06
CA GLN A 247 -17.28 9.46 0.62
C GLN A 247 -15.89 10.11 0.78
N GLY A 248 -15.23 9.86 1.91
CA GLY A 248 -13.85 10.30 2.11
C GLY A 248 -12.88 9.70 1.09
N HIS A 249 -13.02 8.40 0.81
CA HIS A 249 -12.18 7.70 -0.16
C HIS A 249 -12.36 8.27 -1.57
N ILE A 250 -13.61 8.48 -2.01
CA ILE A 250 -13.94 9.08 -3.31
C ILE A 250 -13.40 10.50 -3.39
N ALA A 251 -13.57 11.31 -2.34
CA ALA A 251 -13.16 12.71 -2.34
C ALA A 251 -11.65 12.89 -2.57
N ILE A 252 -10.81 12.00 -2.03
CA ILE A 252 -9.37 11.97 -2.34
C ILE A 252 -9.15 11.50 -3.77
N ASP A 253 -9.75 10.38 -4.15
CA ASP A 253 -9.50 9.74 -5.43
C ASP A 253 -9.87 10.62 -6.64
N SER A 254 -10.96 11.39 -6.52
CA SER A 254 -11.42 12.32 -7.56
C SER A 254 -10.83 13.73 -7.45
N ALA A 255 -9.91 13.98 -6.51
CA ALA A 255 -9.38 15.32 -6.29
C ALA A 255 -8.57 15.82 -7.48
N THR A 256 -8.80 17.08 -7.86
CA THR A 256 -7.95 17.85 -8.77
C THR A 256 -7.42 19.07 -8.03
N PHE A 257 -6.11 19.29 -8.05
CA PHE A 257 -5.43 20.27 -7.20
C PHE A 257 -4.25 20.93 -7.94
N PRO A 258 -3.87 22.16 -7.59
CA PRO A 258 -2.74 22.83 -8.22
C PRO A 258 -1.40 22.21 -7.80
N GLN A 259 -0.37 22.37 -8.63
CA GLN A 259 0.98 22.01 -8.25
C GLN A 259 1.41 22.71 -6.94
N GLY A 260 2.17 21.99 -6.09
CA GLY A 260 2.65 22.50 -4.81
C GLY A 260 1.78 22.09 -3.62
N THR A 261 0.55 21.63 -3.85
CA THR A 261 -0.32 21.09 -2.79
C THR A 261 0.31 19.88 -2.09
N THR A 262 0.28 19.86 -0.76
CA THR A 262 0.79 18.77 0.07
C THR A 262 -0.30 17.74 0.38
N GLY A 263 0.09 16.50 0.71
CA GLY A 263 -0.87 15.49 1.15
C GLY A 263 -1.66 15.95 2.39
N ARG A 264 -1.01 16.63 3.34
CA ARG A 264 -1.68 17.18 4.54
C ARG A 264 -2.81 18.15 4.21
N GLN A 265 -2.67 18.95 3.15
CA GLN A 265 -3.74 19.86 2.71
C GLN A 265 -4.96 19.12 2.14
N LEU A 266 -4.76 17.91 1.61
CA LEU A 266 -5.82 17.07 1.04
C LEU A 266 -6.47 16.13 2.07
N ASP A 267 -5.79 15.81 3.18
CA ASP A 267 -6.26 14.87 4.23
C ASP A 267 -7.67 15.21 4.76
N VAL A 268 -8.03 16.50 4.81
CA VAL A 268 -9.38 16.94 5.21
C VAL A 268 -10.49 16.41 4.30
N LEU A 269 -10.21 16.17 3.02
CA LEU A 269 -11.20 15.64 2.07
C LEU A 269 -11.65 14.23 2.48
N ALA A 270 -10.72 13.40 2.95
CA ALA A 270 -10.99 12.06 3.44
C ALA A 270 -11.79 12.02 4.75
N ARG A 271 -11.73 13.11 5.54
CA ARG A 271 -12.32 13.19 6.88
C ARG A 271 -13.65 13.92 6.91
N LYS A 272 -13.89 14.84 5.97
CA LYS A 272 -15.02 15.77 5.97
C LYS A 272 -16.38 15.09 6.23
N ALA A 273 -16.64 13.95 5.56
CA ALA A 273 -17.90 13.22 5.68
C ALA A 273 -18.07 12.50 7.04
N LEU A 274 -16.97 12.06 7.66
CA LEU A 274 -17.00 11.52 9.02
C LEU A 274 -17.19 12.64 10.05
N TRP A 275 -16.49 13.76 9.87
CA TRP A 275 -16.56 14.90 10.77
C TRP A 275 -17.95 15.54 10.84
N SER A 276 -18.72 15.53 9.75
CA SER A 276 -20.10 16.04 9.76
C SER A 276 -21.00 15.28 10.76
N ASP A 277 -20.64 14.05 11.07
CA ASP A 277 -21.39 13.16 11.95
C ASP A 277 -20.67 12.97 13.30
N GLY A 278 -19.63 13.76 13.57
CA GLY A 278 -18.82 13.67 14.79
C GLY A 278 -17.90 12.45 14.87
N LEU A 279 -17.65 11.78 13.75
CA LEU A 279 -16.81 10.58 13.64
C LEU A 279 -15.39 10.94 13.18
N ASN A 280 -14.39 10.11 13.50
CA ASN A 280 -13.01 10.27 13.02
C ASN A 280 -12.23 8.94 13.06
N TYR A 281 -11.00 8.93 12.57
CA TYR A 281 -10.04 7.83 12.68
C TYR A 281 -8.65 8.31 13.13
N GLY A 282 -7.96 7.46 13.89
CA GLY A 282 -6.72 7.79 14.61
C GLY A 282 -5.40 7.61 13.86
N HIS A 283 -5.44 7.42 12.54
CA HIS A 283 -4.26 7.29 11.68
C HIS A 283 -4.30 8.28 10.50
N GLY A 284 -3.22 8.37 9.72
CA GLY A 284 -3.18 9.21 8.51
C GLY A 284 -4.05 8.66 7.38
N THR A 285 -4.46 9.49 6.42
CA THR A 285 -5.23 9.06 5.24
C THR A 285 -4.42 8.18 4.28
N GLY A 286 -3.09 8.20 4.35
CA GLY A 286 -2.24 7.33 3.56
C GLY A 286 -0.77 7.72 3.54
N HIS A 287 0.04 6.84 2.98
CA HIS A 287 1.50 6.88 2.97
C HIS A 287 2.06 6.53 1.59
N GLY A 288 3.31 6.92 1.32
CA GLY A 288 3.99 6.51 0.10
C GLY A 288 4.24 5.00 0.07
N VAL A 289 4.38 4.45 -1.14
CA VAL A 289 4.65 3.01 -1.36
C VAL A 289 5.84 2.83 -2.30
N GLY A 290 6.76 1.92 -1.95
CA GLY A 290 7.93 1.59 -2.75
C GLY A 290 7.65 0.69 -3.94
N SER A 291 8.57 0.67 -4.92
CA SER A 291 8.50 -0.26 -6.07
C SER A 291 9.27 -1.56 -5.75
N PHE A 292 8.53 -2.61 -5.38
CA PHE A 292 9.08 -3.86 -4.85
C PHE A 292 10.05 -3.58 -3.69
N LEU A 293 9.62 -2.77 -2.73
CA LEU A 293 10.38 -2.25 -1.58
C LEU A 293 9.42 -2.09 -0.38
N SER A 294 9.71 -1.21 0.58
CA SER A 294 8.85 -0.99 1.74
C SER A 294 7.44 -0.56 1.32
N VAL A 295 6.43 -1.16 1.95
CA VAL A 295 5.02 -0.76 1.79
C VAL A 295 4.77 0.64 2.35
N HIS A 296 5.40 0.95 3.49
CA HIS A 296 5.43 2.29 4.07
C HIS A 296 6.72 2.99 3.64
N GLU A 297 6.61 3.90 2.67
CA GLU A 297 7.73 4.64 2.11
C GLU A 297 7.53 6.16 2.25
N GLY A 298 8.57 6.87 2.70
CA GLY A 298 8.64 8.32 2.63
C GLY A 298 9.11 8.81 1.25
N THR A 299 9.10 10.10 0.94
CA THR A 299 8.97 11.22 1.88
C THR A 299 7.56 11.81 1.94
N HIS A 300 6.66 11.51 0.99
CA HIS A 300 5.30 12.05 0.93
C HIS A 300 4.29 11.19 1.68
N SER A 301 3.31 11.84 2.32
CA SER A 301 2.15 11.20 2.92
C SER A 301 1.02 12.22 3.10
N PHE A 302 -0.16 11.78 3.52
CA PHE A 302 -1.24 12.68 3.93
C PHE A 302 -1.03 13.34 5.30
N SER A 303 0.11 13.06 5.96
CA SER A 303 0.42 13.60 7.30
C SER A 303 1.63 14.53 7.32
N ASN A 304 2.21 14.85 6.16
CA ASN A 304 3.39 15.70 6.07
C ASN A 304 3.29 16.80 5.01
N GLU A 305 4.27 17.70 5.02
CA GLU A 305 4.30 18.91 4.19
C GLU A 305 5.05 18.74 2.86
N VAL A 306 5.28 17.49 2.42
CA VAL A 306 5.90 17.27 1.11
C VAL A 306 4.85 17.48 0.02
N SER A 307 5.13 18.42 -0.89
CA SER A 307 4.28 18.66 -2.06
C SER A 307 4.17 17.39 -2.90
N LEU A 308 2.95 17.07 -3.33
CA LEU A 308 2.71 15.95 -4.23
C LEU A 308 3.17 16.32 -5.65
N VAL A 309 3.90 15.41 -6.29
CA VAL A 309 4.39 15.58 -7.67
C VAL A 309 4.08 14.33 -8.50
N PRO A 310 3.96 14.46 -9.83
CA PRO A 310 3.73 13.31 -10.71
C PRO A 310 4.73 12.18 -10.45
N GLY A 311 4.22 10.95 -10.35
CA GLY A 311 5.03 9.76 -10.04
C GLY A 311 5.10 9.39 -8.56
N HIS A 312 4.63 10.24 -7.64
CA HIS A 312 4.36 9.81 -6.27
C HIS A 312 3.28 8.74 -6.25
N VAL A 313 3.61 7.56 -5.70
CA VAL A 313 2.65 6.50 -5.40
C VAL A 313 2.29 6.57 -3.92
N ILE A 314 1.00 6.63 -3.59
CA ILE A 314 0.49 6.88 -2.22
C ILE A 314 -0.80 6.07 -1.96
N THR A 315 -1.04 5.60 -0.74
CA THR A 315 -2.32 4.99 -0.35
C THR A 315 -3.40 6.04 -0.06
N ASN A 316 -4.65 5.66 -0.18
CA ASN A 316 -5.85 6.43 0.19
C ASN A 316 -6.76 5.50 0.98
N GLU A 317 -6.69 5.58 2.31
CA GLU A 317 -7.17 4.56 3.26
C GLU A 317 -8.00 5.15 4.42
N PRO A 318 -9.01 6.01 4.20
CA PRO A 318 -9.88 6.44 5.28
C PRO A 318 -10.54 5.25 5.98
N GLY A 319 -10.83 5.43 7.26
CA GLY A 319 -11.47 4.40 8.07
C GLY A 319 -12.36 4.96 9.17
N PHE A 320 -13.02 4.05 9.87
CA PHE A 320 -13.78 4.33 11.08
C PHE A 320 -13.83 3.08 11.95
N TYR A 321 -13.61 3.25 13.26
CA TYR A 321 -13.46 2.14 14.19
C TYR A 321 -14.37 2.34 15.40
N MET A 322 -15.42 1.54 15.50
CA MET A 322 -16.34 1.53 16.64
C MET A 322 -15.79 0.59 17.71
N ALA A 323 -15.16 1.16 18.73
CA ALA A 323 -14.47 0.43 19.78
C ALA A 323 -15.33 -0.70 20.36
N GLY A 324 -14.76 -1.92 20.41
CA GLY A 324 -15.44 -3.10 20.94
C GLY A 324 -16.56 -3.66 20.07
N GLN A 325 -16.81 -3.14 18.87
CA GLN A 325 -17.92 -3.58 18.01
C GLN A 325 -17.47 -4.02 16.61
N TRP A 326 -16.94 -3.10 15.80
CA TRP A 326 -16.55 -3.34 14.40
C TRP A 326 -15.75 -2.16 13.85
N GLY A 327 -15.07 -2.36 12.73
CA GLY A 327 -14.37 -1.29 12.02
C GLY A 327 -14.43 -1.44 10.51
N ILE A 328 -14.14 -0.34 9.83
CA ILE A 328 -14.25 -0.17 8.38
C ILE A 328 -13.02 0.59 7.92
N ARG A 329 -12.40 0.12 6.83
CA ARG A 329 -11.37 0.87 6.09
C ARG A 329 -11.51 0.53 4.60
N ILE A 330 -11.33 1.53 3.75
CA ILE A 330 -11.36 1.36 2.29
C ILE A 330 -10.09 1.97 1.75
N GLU A 331 -9.25 1.13 1.17
CA GLU A 331 -7.91 1.55 0.77
C GLU A 331 -7.58 1.23 -0.69
N SER A 332 -6.98 2.20 -1.36
CA SER A 332 -6.43 2.01 -2.69
C SER A 332 -5.10 2.72 -2.81
N MET A 333 -4.18 2.13 -3.57
CA MET A 333 -2.99 2.82 -4.05
C MET A 333 -3.33 3.72 -5.23
N LEU A 334 -2.82 4.94 -5.19
CA LEU A 334 -2.95 5.98 -6.19
C LEU A 334 -1.57 6.39 -6.70
N VAL A 335 -1.49 6.88 -7.93
CA VAL A 335 -0.33 7.62 -8.44
C VAL A 335 -0.74 9.04 -8.81
N VAL A 336 0.06 10.01 -8.41
CA VAL A 336 -0.14 11.41 -8.79
C VAL A 336 0.16 11.57 -10.28
N ARG A 337 -0.77 12.18 -11.02
CA ARG A 337 -0.69 12.45 -12.46
C ARG A 337 -1.08 13.90 -12.76
N GLY A 338 -0.71 14.37 -13.95
CA GLY A 338 -1.27 15.61 -14.48
C GLY A 338 -2.77 15.47 -14.71
N ALA A 339 -3.52 16.51 -14.40
CA ALA A 339 -4.95 16.60 -14.60
C ALA A 339 -5.28 17.73 -15.59
N ASN A 340 -6.21 17.47 -16.50
CA ASN A 340 -6.72 18.49 -17.40
C ASN A 340 -7.82 19.29 -16.71
N THR A 341 -7.69 20.61 -16.72
CA THR A 341 -8.68 21.53 -16.15
C THR A 341 -9.24 22.44 -17.23
N LYS A 342 -10.48 22.92 -17.03
CA LYS A 342 -11.14 23.86 -17.95
C LYS A 342 -10.44 25.23 -18.00
N HIS A 343 -9.78 25.61 -16.90
CA HIS A 343 -9.13 26.89 -16.71
C HIS A 343 -7.78 26.69 -16.01
N GLN A 344 -6.81 27.58 -16.26
CA GLN A 344 -5.43 27.48 -15.80
C GLN A 344 -5.03 28.69 -14.92
N TYR A 345 -5.76 28.92 -13.83
CA TYR A 345 -5.48 30.04 -12.93
C TYR A 345 -4.19 29.77 -12.13
N ASN A 346 -3.28 30.75 -12.07
CA ASN A 346 -1.97 30.67 -11.38
C ASN A 346 -1.05 29.52 -11.84
N GLY A 347 -1.23 29.04 -13.06
CA GLY A 347 -0.39 27.99 -13.65
C GLY A 347 -1.21 27.01 -14.49
N ASP A 348 -0.53 26.34 -15.40
CA ASP A 348 -1.07 25.31 -16.29
C ASP A 348 -0.88 23.89 -15.74
N VAL A 349 -0.09 23.71 -14.68
CA VAL A 349 0.14 22.42 -14.03
C VAL A 349 -0.88 22.16 -12.93
N TRP A 350 -1.88 21.36 -13.29
CA TRP A 350 -2.84 20.77 -12.35
C TRP A 350 -2.58 19.28 -12.20
N LEU A 351 -2.85 18.78 -11.02
CA LEU A 351 -2.58 17.40 -10.62
C LEU A 351 -3.88 16.73 -10.18
N GLY A 352 -3.88 15.40 -10.27
CA GLY A 352 -4.92 14.54 -9.74
C GLY A 352 -4.34 13.15 -9.49
N PHE A 353 -5.21 12.18 -9.28
CA PHE A 353 -4.81 10.80 -8.99
C PHE A 353 -5.27 9.85 -10.09
N GLU A 354 -4.44 8.84 -10.35
CA GLU A 354 -4.80 7.64 -11.09
C GLU A 354 -4.78 6.44 -10.12
N ARG A 355 -5.88 5.70 -10.01
CA ARG A 355 -5.96 4.52 -9.15
C ARG A 355 -5.18 3.32 -9.74
N LEU A 356 -4.35 2.70 -8.91
CA LEU A 356 -3.63 1.47 -9.23
C LEU A 356 -4.38 0.22 -8.73
N THR A 357 -4.88 0.24 -7.48
CA THR A 357 -5.62 -0.88 -6.88
C THR A 357 -6.84 -1.26 -7.72
N CYS A 358 -6.98 -2.55 -8.03
CA CYS A 358 -8.05 -3.06 -8.87
C CYS A 358 -8.85 -4.12 -8.10
N VAL A 359 -9.63 -3.68 -7.11
CA VAL A 359 -10.52 -4.53 -6.31
C VAL A 359 -11.88 -3.84 -6.19
N PRO A 360 -13.00 -4.51 -6.52
CA PRO A 360 -14.33 -3.95 -6.34
C PRO A 360 -14.58 -3.49 -4.89
N ILE A 361 -15.39 -2.45 -4.73
CA ILE A 361 -15.87 -1.97 -3.43
C ILE A 361 -17.31 -2.48 -3.26
N GLN A 362 -17.61 -3.11 -2.13
CA GLN A 362 -18.90 -3.75 -1.92
C GLN A 362 -20.02 -2.71 -1.77
N THR A 363 -21.00 -2.73 -2.67
CA THR A 363 -22.11 -1.76 -2.68
C THR A 363 -23.20 -2.06 -1.65
N LYS A 364 -23.19 -3.25 -1.03
CA LYS A 364 -24.21 -3.72 -0.06
C LYS A 364 -24.35 -2.81 1.17
N MET A 365 -23.25 -2.27 1.69
CA MET A 365 -23.23 -1.40 2.87
C MET A 365 -23.44 0.08 2.52
N VAL A 366 -23.62 0.42 1.24
CA VAL A 366 -23.69 1.83 0.82
C VAL A 366 -25.12 2.36 0.95
N GLN A 367 -25.30 3.45 1.68
CA GLN A 367 -26.57 4.17 1.75
C GLN A 367 -26.67 5.15 0.57
N GLU A 368 -27.40 4.73 -0.45
CA GLU A 368 -27.50 5.45 -1.73
C GLU A 368 -27.98 6.92 -1.59
N PHE A 369 -28.81 7.22 -0.60
CA PHE A 369 -29.34 8.57 -0.35
C PHE A 369 -28.31 9.53 0.28
N LEU A 370 -27.22 9.01 0.86
CA LEU A 370 -26.11 9.84 1.36
C LEU A 370 -25.13 10.23 0.24
N LEU A 371 -25.16 9.53 -0.90
CA LEU A 371 -24.25 9.78 -2.02
C LEU A 371 -24.76 10.89 -2.94
N SER A 372 -23.85 11.73 -3.42
CA SER A 372 -24.10 12.58 -4.57
C SER A 372 -24.30 11.75 -5.86
N LYS A 373 -24.74 12.40 -6.93
CA LYS A 373 -24.85 11.72 -8.24
C LYS A 373 -23.49 11.29 -8.76
N GLU A 374 -22.47 12.12 -8.53
CA GLU A 374 -21.10 11.89 -8.95
C GLU A 374 -20.48 10.74 -8.16
N GLU A 375 -20.67 10.69 -6.84
CA GLU A 375 -20.20 9.59 -5.98
C GLU A 375 -20.87 8.27 -6.36
N ARG A 376 -22.16 8.29 -6.66
CA ARG A 376 -22.91 7.12 -7.13
C ARG A 376 -22.35 6.59 -8.45
N GLN A 377 -22.13 7.49 -9.40
CA GLN A 377 -21.60 7.12 -10.71
C GLN A 377 -20.17 6.58 -10.58
N TRP A 378 -19.35 7.20 -9.73
CA TRP A 378 -17.98 6.79 -9.48
C TRP A 378 -17.87 5.35 -8.99
N ILE A 379 -18.72 4.89 -8.06
CA ILE A 379 -18.60 3.51 -7.53
C ILE A 379 -19.07 2.47 -8.56
N ILE A 380 -20.08 2.82 -9.37
CA ILE A 380 -20.54 2.00 -10.49
C ILE A 380 -19.41 1.83 -11.51
N ASP A 381 -18.78 2.94 -11.91
CA ASP A 381 -17.70 2.93 -12.90
C ASP A 381 -16.46 2.21 -12.37
N HIS A 382 -16.08 2.43 -11.11
CA HIS A 382 -14.97 1.72 -10.48
C HIS A 382 -15.15 0.21 -10.50
N ASN A 383 -16.33 -0.29 -10.09
CA ASN A 383 -16.56 -1.73 -10.05
C ASN A 383 -16.64 -2.32 -11.47
N ARG A 384 -17.16 -1.58 -12.46
CA ARG A 384 -17.17 -2.00 -13.88
C ARG A 384 -15.76 -2.02 -14.49
N ASP A 385 -14.91 -1.06 -14.15
CA ASP A 385 -13.50 -1.06 -14.56
C ASP A 385 -12.77 -2.27 -13.96
N CYS A 386 -13.01 -2.56 -12.66
CA CYS A 386 -12.48 -3.76 -12.03
C CYS A 386 -12.91 -5.03 -12.76
N LEU A 387 -14.19 -5.17 -13.14
CA LEU A 387 -14.65 -6.30 -13.95
C LEU A 387 -13.85 -6.43 -15.26
N THR A 388 -13.76 -5.34 -16.01
CA THR A 388 -13.09 -5.30 -17.32
C THR A 388 -11.62 -5.70 -17.22
N ARG A 389 -10.91 -5.19 -16.20
CA ARG A 389 -9.46 -5.40 -16.03
C ARG A 389 -9.14 -6.77 -15.43
N LEU A 390 -10.00 -7.32 -14.58
CA LEU A 390 -9.75 -8.57 -13.87
C LEU A 390 -10.29 -9.81 -14.62
N GLU A 391 -11.31 -9.68 -15.48
CA GLU A 391 -11.87 -10.80 -16.24
C GLU A 391 -10.81 -11.65 -16.97
N PRO A 392 -9.78 -11.07 -17.63
CA PRO A 392 -8.70 -11.84 -18.25
C PRO A 392 -7.91 -12.74 -17.28
N TYR A 393 -7.83 -12.37 -15.99
CA TYR A 393 -7.05 -13.06 -14.95
C TYR A 393 -7.87 -14.11 -14.18
N LEU A 394 -9.16 -14.23 -14.48
CA LEU A 394 -10.11 -15.08 -13.75
C LEU A 394 -10.80 -16.11 -14.66
N LYS A 395 -10.39 -16.24 -15.93
CA LYS A 395 -11.01 -17.15 -16.91
C LYS A 395 -11.00 -18.62 -16.47
N ASP A 396 -10.00 -19.02 -15.71
CA ASP A 396 -9.83 -20.37 -15.16
C ASP A 396 -10.64 -20.60 -13.86
N ASP A 397 -11.16 -19.56 -13.22
CA ASP A 397 -11.97 -19.65 -12.00
C ASP A 397 -13.37 -19.08 -12.23
N LYS A 398 -14.27 -19.97 -12.70
CA LYS A 398 -15.67 -19.63 -12.97
C LYS A 398 -16.40 -19.06 -11.74
N ARG A 399 -16.05 -19.51 -10.53
CA ARG A 399 -16.66 -19.02 -9.29
C ARG A 399 -16.27 -17.56 -9.07
N ALA A 400 -14.97 -17.25 -9.15
CA ALA A 400 -14.47 -15.90 -9.00
C ALA A 400 -15.02 -14.94 -10.08
N LEU A 401 -15.09 -15.40 -11.34
CA LEU A 401 -15.63 -14.59 -12.43
C LEU A 401 -17.13 -14.28 -12.25
N ARG A 402 -17.94 -15.27 -11.83
CA ARG A 402 -19.36 -15.05 -11.53
C ARG A 402 -19.53 -14.07 -10.37
N TRP A 403 -18.75 -14.25 -9.30
CA TRP A 403 -18.76 -13.35 -8.16
C TRP A 403 -18.45 -11.91 -8.58
N LEU A 404 -17.41 -11.71 -9.40
CA LEU A 404 -16.99 -10.40 -9.88
C LEU A 404 -18.06 -9.71 -10.73
N LYS A 405 -18.66 -10.43 -11.68
CA LYS A 405 -19.77 -9.91 -12.50
C LYS A 405 -20.93 -9.46 -11.62
N ARG A 406 -21.32 -10.31 -10.67
CA ARG A 406 -22.39 -10.01 -9.72
C ARG A 406 -22.10 -8.77 -8.88
N GLU A 407 -20.89 -8.63 -8.31
CA GLU A 407 -20.56 -7.44 -7.51
C GLU A 407 -20.38 -6.17 -8.36
N ALA A 408 -20.00 -6.29 -9.63
CA ALA A 408 -19.90 -5.15 -10.55
C ALA A 408 -21.26 -4.62 -11.02
N GLU A 409 -22.27 -5.49 -11.11
CA GLU A 409 -23.63 -5.16 -11.54
C GLU A 409 -24.59 -4.95 -10.35
N ARG A 410 -24.12 -5.18 -9.13
CA ARG A 410 -24.95 -5.13 -7.92
C ARG A 410 -25.51 -3.72 -7.68
N PRO A 411 -26.84 -3.57 -7.52
CA PRO A 411 -27.42 -2.29 -7.14
C PRO A 411 -26.90 -1.81 -5.78
N ILE A 412 -26.86 -0.51 -5.59
CA ILE A 412 -26.36 0.11 -4.36
C ILE A 412 -27.32 -0.15 -3.20
N GLY A 413 -26.75 -0.51 -2.05
CA GLY A 413 -27.47 -0.67 -0.80
C GLY A 413 -27.96 -2.07 -0.49
N VAL A 414 -28.61 -2.15 0.68
CA VAL A 414 -29.14 -3.39 1.23
C VAL A 414 -30.33 -3.84 0.38
N GLN A 415 -30.15 -4.95 -0.32
CA GLN A 415 -31.23 -5.54 -1.10
C GLN A 415 -32.34 -6.05 -0.17
N PRO A 416 -33.63 -5.85 -0.52
CA PRO A 416 -34.72 -6.38 0.27
C PRO A 416 -34.60 -7.90 0.40
N ALA A 417 -34.94 -8.43 1.57
CA ALA A 417 -35.06 -9.87 1.72
C ALA A 417 -36.15 -10.33 0.74
N LEU A 418 -35.82 -11.25 -0.18
CA LEU A 418 -36.82 -11.86 -1.04
C LEU A 418 -37.90 -12.44 -0.14
N PRO A 419 -39.19 -12.12 -0.36
CA PRO A 419 -40.27 -12.66 0.46
C PRO A 419 -40.27 -14.18 0.32
N GLY A 420 -39.92 -14.88 1.41
CA GLY A 420 -40.07 -16.32 1.61
C GLY A 420 -39.66 -17.26 0.46
N GLY A 421 -38.47 -17.88 0.57
CA GLY A 421 -38.31 -19.26 0.08
C GLY A 421 -37.83 -19.49 -1.35
N MET A 422 -37.20 -18.53 -2.03
CA MET A 422 -36.40 -18.84 -3.23
C MET A 422 -35.08 -18.07 -3.22
N ILE A 423 -33.99 -18.80 -2.99
CA ILE A 423 -32.66 -18.38 -3.42
C ILE A 423 -32.67 -18.57 -4.93
N VAL A 424 -32.66 -17.48 -5.70
CA VAL A 424 -32.26 -17.56 -7.10
C VAL A 424 -30.77 -17.84 -7.09
N ASN A 425 -30.41 -19.12 -7.14
CA ASN A 425 -29.12 -19.51 -7.68
C ASN A 425 -29.16 -19.09 -9.13
N TRP A 426 -28.42 -18.04 -9.46
CA TRP A 426 -27.99 -17.82 -10.83
C TRP A 426 -26.95 -18.91 -11.12
N ASP A 427 -27.43 -20.14 -11.38
CA ASP A 427 -26.62 -21.29 -11.78
C ASP A 427 -25.85 -20.99 -13.09
#